data_AF-A0A7X9DET1-F1
#
_entry.id   AF-A0A7X9DET1-F1
#
_cell.length_a   1.000
_cell.length_b   1.000
_cell.length_c   1.000
_cell.angle_alpha   90.00
_cell.angle_beta   90.00
_cell.angle_gamma   90.00
#
_symmetry.space_group_name_H-M   'P 1'
#
loop_
_entity.id
_entity.type
_entity.pdbx_description
1 polymer ?
#
loop_
_entity_poly.entity_id
_entity_poly.type
_entity_poly.pdbx_seq_one_letter_code
_entity_poly.pdbx_strand_id
1 'polypeptide(L)'
;AFHFVKTIEAIRTAIPDTKIEVLIPDFKFSQQRSLTMIMAAHPDVINHNIEVVKSYYHTLRPKGDYQASLTVLAIVTEHGFIAKSGLMIGFGETLDDIIHTLEDVYSAGCRILTVGQYCASHRGAYPVHKYYTPEEFKEIETIAYQIGFTKVLAAPLVRSSYRAGEIFS
;
A
#
# COMPACT_ATOMS: atom_id res chain seq x y z
N ALA A 1 -16.67 3.07 -4.10
CA ALA A 1 -16.83 3.56 -2.72
C ALA A 1 -18.04 2.94 -2.00
N PHE A 2 -19.26 3.05 -2.53
CA PHE A 2 -20.48 2.64 -1.79
C PHE A 2 -20.46 1.22 -1.22
N HIS A 3 -19.96 0.23 -1.97
CA HIS A 3 -19.84 -1.14 -1.48
C HIS A 3 -18.89 -1.25 -0.28
N PHE A 4 -17.73 -0.57 -0.30
CA PHE A 4 -16.81 -0.51 0.84
C PHE A 4 -17.51 0.05 2.08
N VAL A 5 -18.23 1.16 1.94
CA VAL A 5 -18.98 1.79 3.04
C VAL A 5 -19.98 0.80 3.64
N LYS A 6 -20.81 0.16 2.81
CA LYS A 6 -21.81 -0.80 3.29
C LYS A 6 -21.19 -1.99 4.01
N THR A 7 -20.05 -2.48 3.53
CA THR A 7 -19.31 -3.56 4.19
C THR A 7 -18.75 -3.12 5.54
N ILE A 8 -18.14 -1.94 5.62
CA ILE A 8 -17.62 -1.39 6.89
C ILE A 8 -18.76 -1.21 7.90
N GLU A 9 -19.86 -0.57 7.51
CA GLU A 9 -21.04 -0.35 8.36
C GLU A 9 -21.64 -1.67 8.86
N ALA A 10 -21.74 -2.68 8.00
CA ALA A 10 -22.25 -4.00 8.37
C ALA A 10 -21.35 -4.70 9.39
N ILE A 11 -20.03 -4.66 9.20
CA ILE A 11 -19.07 -5.24 10.15
C ILE A 11 -19.14 -4.49 11.49
N ARG A 12 -19.18 -3.16 11.48
CA ARG A 12 -19.32 -2.35 12.71
C ARG A 12 -20.60 -2.65 13.47
N THR A 13 -21.70 -2.91 12.76
CA THR A 13 -22.97 -3.26 13.39
C THR A 13 -22.93 -4.67 13.99
N ALA A 14 -22.36 -5.64 13.27
CA ALA A 14 -22.36 -7.03 13.69
C ALA A 14 -21.29 -7.35 14.76
N ILE A 15 -20.11 -6.72 14.68
CA ILE A 15 -18.96 -6.99 15.54
C ILE A 15 -18.23 -5.68 15.89
N PRO A 16 -18.78 -4.84 16.80
CA PRO A 16 -18.34 -3.45 17.03
C PRO A 16 -16.84 -3.28 17.35
N ASP A 17 -16.27 -4.20 18.11
CA ASP A 17 -14.88 -4.13 18.58
C ASP A 17 -13.86 -4.58 17.52
N THR A 18 -14.31 -5.14 16.40
CA THR A 18 -13.41 -5.61 15.33
C THR A 18 -12.71 -4.43 14.66
N LYS A 19 -11.38 -4.54 14.54
CA LYS A 19 -10.58 -3.59 13.76
C LYS A 19 -10.72 -3.84 12.26
N ILE A 20 -10.88 -2.77 11.49
CA ILE A 20 -11.18 -2.81 10.06
C ILE A 20 -10.07 -2.10 9.28
N GLU A 21 -9.28 -2.85 8.52
CA GLU A 21 -8.44 -2.32 7.44
C GLU A 21 -9.18 -2.45 6.12
N VAL A 22 -9.17 -1.40 5.30
CA VAL A 22 -9.77 -1.41 3.96
C VAL A 22 -8.70 -1.15 2.89
N LEU A 23 -8.56 -2.07 1.93
CA LEU A 23 -7.70 -1.88 0.75
C LEU A 23 -8.52 -1.31 -0.40
N ILE A 24 -8.20 -0.09 -0.84
CA ILE A 24 -8.98 0.68 -1.80
C ILE A 24 -8.24 0.92 -3.12
N PRO A 25 -8.96 1.06 -4.25
CA PRO A 25 -8.39 1.55 -5.50
C PRO A 25 -8.13 3.07 -5.42
N ASP A 26 -7.54 3.63 -6.48
CA ASP A 26 -7.24 5.08 -6.60
C ASP A 26 -8.50 5.96 -6.77
N PHE A 27 -9.65 5.38 -7.12
CA PHE A 27 -10.92 6.04 -7.42
C PHE A 27 -10.88 7.11 -8.54
N LYS A 28 -9.73 7.29 -9.22
CA LYS A 28 -9.54 8.19 -10.37
C LYS A 28 -10.21 9.56 -10.17
N PHE A 29 -11.03 9.99 -11.11
CA PHE A 29 -11.76 11.26 -11.10
C PHE A 29 -12.76 11.42 -9.94
N SER A 30 -13.01 10.37 -9.16
CA SER A 30 -13.95 10.38 -8.03
C SER A 30 -13.25 10.26 -6.67
N GLN A 31 -11.93 10.48 -6.63
CA GLN A 31 -11.09 10.34 -5.45
C GLN A 31 -11.64 11.06 -4.22
N GLN A 32 -11.84 12.38 -4.31
CA GLN A 32 -12.32 13.17 -3.17
C GLN A 32 -13.64 12.61 -2.61
N ARG A 33 -14.65 12.47 -3.46
CA ARG A 33 -15.97 11.95 -3.07
C ARG A 33 -15.87 10.55 -2.47
N SER A 34 -15.09 9.67 -3.10
CA SER A 34 -14.96 8.28 -2.67
C SER A 34 -14.24 8.15 -1.33
N LEU A 35 -13.17 8.92 -1.11
CA LEU A 35 -12.43 8.92 0.15
C LEU A 35 -13.26 9.52 1.27
N THR A 36 -13.96 10.63 1.04
CA THR A 36 -14.89 11.21 2.04
C THR A 36 -15.93 10.18 2.49
N MET A 37 -16.53 9.44 1.55
CA MET A 37 -17.50 8.40 1.89
C MET A 37 -16.89 7.27 2.72
N ILE A 38 -15.69 6.81 2.38
CA ILE A 38 -15.03 5.71 3.08
C ILE A 38 -14.58 6.14 4.48
N MET A 39 -14.03 7.35 4.62
CA MET A 39 -13.63 7.90 5.91
C MET A 39 -14.84 8.10 6.84
N ALA A 40 -15.99 8.53 6.30
CA ALA A 40 -17.23 8.64 7.08
C ALA A 40 -17.76 7.29 7.60
N ALA A 41 -17.31 6.16 7.02
CA ALA A 41 -17.62 4.83 7.54
C ALA A 41 -16.69 4.38 8.68
N HIS A 42 -15.67 5.17 9.03
CA HIS A 42 -14.72 4.94 10.13
C HIS A 42 -13.99 3.56 10.09
N PRO A 43 -13.27 3.22 9.01
CA PRO A 43 -12.26 2.16 9.06
C PRO A 43 -11.12 2.56 10.02
N ASP A 44 -10.44 1.59 10.62
CA ASP A 44 -9.26 1.86 11.47
C ASP A 44 -8.00 2.12 10.64
N VAL A 45 -7.86 1.47 9.47
CA VAL A 45 -6.75 1.67 8.54
C VAL A 45 -7.28 1.77 7.11
N ILE A 46 -6.77 2.73 6.34
CA ILE A 46 -7.03 2.83 4.91
C ILE A 46 -5.74 2.49 4.17
N ASN A 47 -5.78 1.37 3.45
CA ASN A 47 -4.67 0.85 2.67
C ASN A 47 -4.86 1.19 1.19
N HIS A 48 -3.84 1.78 0.57
CA HIS A 48 -3.74 1.96 -0.87
C HIS A 48 -2.32 1.65 -1.32
N ASN A 49 -2.16 0.60 -2.12
CA ASN A 49 -0.83 0.18 -2.58
C ASN A 49 -0.31 1.09 -3.70
N ILE A 50 0.94 1.53 -3.55
CA ILE A 50 1.71 2.10 -4.66
C ILE A 50 2.04 1.02 -5.71
N GLU A 51 2.10 -0.24 -5.28
CA GLU A 51 2.31 -1.48 -6.02
C GLU A 51 3.71 -1.63 -6.64
N VAL A 52 4.18 -0.64 -7.38
CA VAL A 52 5.44 -0.72 -8.15
C VAL A 52 6.16 0.62 -8.13
N VAL A 53 7.46 0.60 -8.38
CA VAL A 53 8.27 1.82 -8.48
C VAL A 53 7.84 2.70 -9.65
N LYS A 54 8.13 3.99 -9.55
CA LYS A 54 7.74 4.99 -10.56
C LYS A 54 8.22 4.65 -11.98
N SER A 55 9.45 4.15 -12.12
CA SER A 55 10.06 3.78 -13.41
C SER A 55 9.31 2.68 -14.15
N TYR A 56 8.66 1.76 -13.42
CA TYR A 56 7.89 0.65 -13.98
C TYR A 56 6.36 0.87 -13.98
N TYR A 57 5.91 2.01 -13.44
CA TYR A 57 4.49 2.23 -13.18
C TYR A 57 3.65 2.24 -14.46
N HIS A 58 4.09 2.90 -15.52
CA HIS A 58 3.36 2.92 -16.79
C HIS A 58 3.24 1.52 -17.42
N THR A 59 4.31 0.72 -17.33
CA THR A 59 4.37 -0.62 -17.91
C THR A 59 3.48 -1.61 -17.15
N LEU A 60 3.51 -1.57 -15.81
CA LEU A 60 2.84 -2.56 -14.96
C LEU A 60 1.43 -2.12 -14.54
N ARG A 61 1.16 -0.80 -14.52
CA ARG A 61 -0.13 -0.21 -14.15
C ARG A 61 -0.60 0.78 -15.21
N PRO A 62 -0.85 0.35 -16.46
CA PRO A 62 -1.22 1.24 -17.57
C PRO A 62 -2.53 2.02 -17.37
N LYS A 63 -3.38 1.59 -16.42
CA LYS A 63 -4.63 2.26 -16.05
C LYS A 63 -4.55 3.05 -14.75
N GLY A 64 -3.43 2.97 -14.04
CA GLY A 64 -3.19 3.69 -12.79
C GLY A 64 -2.42 4.97 -13.04
N ASP A 65 -2.36 5.80 -12.00
CA ASP A 65 -1.50 6.99 -11.96
C ASP A 65 -0.71 6.98 -10.65
N TYR A 66 0.62 7.10 -10.75
CA TYR A 66 1.53 7.07 -9.59
C TYR A 66 1.27 8.26 -8.67
N GLN A 67 1.12 9.45 -9.25
CA GLN A 67 0.84 10.66 -8.49
C GLN A 67 -0.55 10.60 -7.86
N ALA A 68 -1.55 10.10 -8.57
CA ALA A 68 -2.89 9.92 -8.00
C ALA A 68 -2.87 8.98 -6.79
N SER A 69 -2.06 7.92 -6.84
CA SER A 69 -1.89 6.97 -5.74
C SER A 69 -1.26 7.63 -4.51
N LEU A 70 -0.23 8.46 -4.70
CA LEU A 70 0.35 9.28 -3.62
C LEU A 70 -0.67 10.27 -3.06
N THR A 71 -1.46 10.93 -3.92
CA THR A 71 -2.54 11.83 -3.49
C THR A 71 -3.59 11.10 -2.64
N VAL A 72 -3.87 9.81 -2.89
CA VAL A 72 -4.77 9.02 -2.02
C VAL A 72 -4.22 8.95 -0.61
N LEU A 73 -2.94 8.60 -0.47
CA LEU A 73 -2.27 8.50 0.82
C LEU A 73 -2.23 9.85 1.55
N ALA A 74 -1.92 10.93 0.82
CA ALA A 74 -1.92 12.29 1.36
C ALA A 74 -3.30 12.68 1.91
N ILE A 75 -4.37 12.52 1.12
CA ILE A 75 -5.73 12.86 1.56
C ILE A 75 -6.13 12.06 2.81
N VAL A 76 -5.84 10.76 2.84
CA VAL A 76 -6.15 9.90 4.00
C VAL A 76 -5.47 10.42 5.27
N THR A 77 -4.18 10.76 5.17
CA THR A 77 -3.38 11.19 6.32
C THR A 77 -3.71 12.61 6.78
N GLU A 78 -4.01 13.52 5.85
CA GLU A 78 -4.49 14.88 6.14
C GLU A 78 -5.80 14.88 6.95
N HIS A 79 -6.63 13.86 6.78
CA HIS A 79 -7.88 13.68 7.54
C HIS A 79 -7.68 12.88 8.85
N GLY A 80 -6.43 12.60 9.24
CA GLY A 80 -6.09 11.95 10.50
C GLY A 80 -6.28 10.43 10.50
N PHE A 81 -6.50 9.79 9.35
CA PHE A 81 -6.59 8.33 9.26
C PHE A 81 -5.20 7.71 9.12
N ILE A 82 -5.05 6.48 9.63
CA ILE A 82 -3.84 5.68 9.42
C ILE A 82 -3.84 5.22 7.95
N ALA A 83 -2.86 5.69 7.19
CA ALA A 83 -2.58 5.21 5.84
C ALA A 83 -1.55 4.08 5.86
N LYS A 84 -1.77 3.10 4.98
CA LYS A 84 -0.85 2.01 4.69
C LYS A 84 -0.66 1.87 3.19
N SER A 85 0.53 1.46 2.79
CA SER A 85 0.82 1.13 1.39
C SER A 85 1.62 -0.16 1.26
N GLY A 86 1.69 -0.65 0.03
CA GLY A 86 2.41 -1.86 -0.34
C GLY A 86 3.17 -1.67 -1.65
N LEU A 87 4.39 -2.21 -1.68
CA LEU A 87 5.29 -2.24 -2.83
C LEU A 87 5.67 -3.69 -3.14
N MET A 88 5.59 -4.07 -4.41
CA MET A 88 6.13 -5.32 -4.92
C MET A 88 7.44 -5.05 -5.66
N ILE A 89 8.44 -5.89 -5.40
CA ILE A 89 9.77 -5.84 -6.02
C ILE A 89 10.05 -7.13 -6.79
N GLY A 90 10.93 -7.07 -7.77
CA GLY A 90 11.32 -8.17 -8.65
C GLY A 90 10.94 -7.99 -10.12
N PHE A 91 10.55 -6.78 -10.53
CA PHE A 91 10.22 -6.44 -11.91
C PHE A 91 11.42 -5.95 -12.74
N GLY A 92 12.53 -5.63 -12.07
CA GLY A 92 13.77 -5.14 -12.68
C GLY A 92 14.18 -3.76 -12.17
N GLU A 93 13.41 -3.21 -11.22
CA GLU A 93 13.76 -1.99 -10.50
C GLU A 93 15.12 -2.08 -9.81
N THR A 94 15.79 -0.93 -9.70
CA THR A 94 17.04 -0.79 -8.94
C THR A 94 16.75 -0.51 -7.47
N LEU A 95 17.78 -0.60 -6.62
CA LEU A 95 17.66 -0.16 -5.22
C LEU A 95 17.30 1.33 -5.13
N ASP A 96 17.88 2.19 -5.98
CA ASP A 96 17.57 3.62 -6.02
C ASP A 96 16.09 3.87 -6.39
N ASP A 97 15.53 3.12 -7.34
CA ASP A 97 14.10 3.19 -7.68
C ASP A 97 13.22 2.85 -6.48
N ILE A 98 13.61 1.84 -5.70
CA ILE A 98 12.92 1.46 -4.46
C ILE A 98 13.02 2.61 -3.46
N ILE A 99 14.22 3.12 -3.18
CA ILE A 99 14.47 4.19 -2.20
C ILE A 99 13.63 5.43 -2.54
N HIS A 100 13.67 5.92 -3.78
CA HIS A 100 12.86 7.07 -4.18
C HIS A 100 11.36 6.81 -3.99
N THR A 101 10.90 5.59 -4.26
CA THR A 101 9.49 5.22 -4.04
C THR A 101 9.14 5.22 -2.54
N LEU A 102 10.06 4.78 -1.67
CA LEU A 102 9.87 4.85 -0.21
C LEU A 102 9.78 6.31 0.27
N GLU A 103 10.65 7.19 -0.23
CA GLU A 103 10.66 8.61 0.08
C GLU A 103 9.37 9.31 -0.38
N ASP A 104 8.89 9.00 -1.58
CA ASP A 104 7.62 9.51 -2.12
C ASP A 104 6.43 9.09 -1.24
N VAL A 105 6.35 7.80 -0.89
CA VAL A 105 5.29 7.25 -0.04
C VAL A 105 5.33 7.88 1.36
N TYR A 106 6.54 8.05 1.92
CA TYR A 106 6.71 8.72 3.21
C TYR A 106 6.30 10.20 3.16
N SER A 107 6.67 10.90 2.09
CA SER A 107 6.32 12.31 1.86
C SER A 107 4.81 12.51 1.72
N ALA A 108 4.09 11.51 1.21
CA ALA A 108 2.62 11.47 1.19
C ALA A 108 1.97 11.20 2.56
N GLY A 109 2.75 11.20 3.66
CA GLY A 109 2.25 11.02 5.02
C GLY A 109 2.09 9.56 5.47
N CYS A 110 2.31 8.58 4.59
CA CYS A 110 2.19 7.18 4.94
C CYS A 110 3.33 6.75 5.88
N ARG A 111 3.02 5.94 6.89
CA ARG A 111 3.99 5.45 7.89
C ARG A 111 4.03 3.94 8.02
N ILE A 112 3.12 3.24 7.35
CA ILE A 112 3.02 1.78 7.39
C ILE A 112 3.23 1.23 5.98
N LEU A 113 4.19 0.33 5.84
CA LEU A 113 4.58 -0.21 4.55
C LEU A 113 4.72 -1.72 4.57
N THR A 114 4.29 -2.36 3.49
CA THR A 114 4.65 -3.75 3.19
C THR A 114 5.47 -3.83 1.91
N VAL A 115 6.56 -4.58 1.92
CA VAL A 115 7.37 -4.86 0.73
C VAL A 115 7.40 -6.37 0.49
N GLY A 116 6.96 -6.81 -0.70
CA GLY A 116 6.84 -8.23 -1.03
C GLY A 116 7.46 -8.60 -2.38
N GLN A 117 7.74 -9.88 -2.58
CA GLN A 117 8.23 -10.38 -3.86
C GLN A 117 7.08 -10.46 -4.88
N TYR A 118 7.35 -9.95 -6.08
CA TYR A 118 6.54 -10.26 -7.24
C TYR A 118 6.73 -11.72 -7.66
N CYS A 119 5.62 -12.45 -7.72
CA CYS A 119 5.57 -13.81 -8.24
C CYS A 119 4.60 -13.84 -9.42
N ALA A 120 5.08 -14.28 -10.58
CA ALA A 120 4.24 -14.44 -11.75
C ALA A 120 3.10 -15.43 -11.47
N SER A 121 1.85 -14.98 -11.66
CA SER A 121 0.66 -15.79 -11.40
C SER A 121 0.33 -16.78 -12.52
N HIS A 122 0.81 -16.52 -13.74
CA HIS A 122 0.61 -17.37 -14.91
C HIS A 122 1.72 -17.14 -15.96
N ARG A 123 1.82 -18.03 -16.96
CA ARG A 123 2.89 -18.01 -17.98
C ARG A 123 2.96 -16.71 -18.81
N GLY A 124 1.82 -16.07 -19.06
CA GLY A 124 1.76 -14.78 -19.77
C GLY A 124 1.90 -13.54 -18.88
N ALA A 125 2.22 -13.69 -17.59
CA ALA A 125 2.38 -12.54 -16.70
C ALA A 125 3.72 -11.86 -16.99
N TYR A 126 3.91 -10.65 -16.46
CA TYR A 126 5.19 -9.97 -16.56
C TYR A 126 6.31 -10.88 -16.00
N PRO A 127 7.49 -10.97 -16.64
CA PRO A 127 8.54 -11.85 -16.16
C PRO A 127 9.09 -11.38 -14.81
N VAL A 128 9.40 -12.33 -13.94
CA VAL A 128 10.18 -12.02 -12.73
C VAL A 128 11.63 -11.77 -13.16
N HIS A 129 12.12 -10.57 -12.90
CA HIS A 129 13.49 -10.18 -13.27
C HIS A 129 14.50 -10.51 -12.16
N LYS A 130 14.07 -10.41 -10.90
CA LYS A 130 14.90 -10.71 -9.73
C LYS A 130 14.07 -11.34 -8.62
N TYR A 131 14.61 -12.38 -8.01
CA TYR A 131 14.18 -12.88 -6.71
C TYR A 131 15.10 -12.30 -5.65
N TYR A 132 14.57 -11.41 -4.81
CA TYR A 132 15.34 -10.79 -3.74
C TYR A 132 15.58 -11.77 -2.59
N THR A 133 16.78 -11.74 -2.02
CA THR A 133 17.10 -12.58 -0.85
C THR A 133 16.48 -12.00 0.43
N PRO A 134 16.30 -12.82 1.49
CA PRO A 134 15.86 -12.31 2.79
C PRO A 134 16.73 -11.16 3.33
N GLU A 135 18.04 -11.19 3.07
CA GLU A 135 18.98 -10.14 3.47
C GLU A 135 18.72 -8.83 2.73
N GLU A 136 18.44 -8.88 1.43
CA GLU A 136 18.09 -7.68 0.65
C GLU A 136 16.74 -7.10 1.10
N PHE A 137 15.75 -7.95 1.44
CA PHE A 137 14.52 -7.48 2.08
C PHE A 137 14.80 -6.79 3.42
N LYS A 138 15.74 -7.32 4.21
CA LYS A 138 16.13 -6.73 5.50
C LYS A 138 16.85 -5.38 5.32
N GLU A 139 17.64 -5.24 4.27
CA GLU A 139 18.25 -3.97 3.89
C GLU A 139 17.18 -2.92 3.54
N ILE A 140 16.23 -3.26 2.67
CA ILE A 140 15.10 -2.39 2.31
C ILE A 140 14.28 -2.00 3.54
N GLU A 141 14.01 -2.95 4.44
CA GLU A 141 13.34 -2.68 5.71
C GLU A 141 14.11 -1.66 6.56
N THR A 142 15.43 -1.84 6.68
CA THR A 142 16.29 -0.95 7.45
C THR A 142 16.29 0.46 6.87
N ILE A 143 16.36 0.59 5.55
CA ILE A 143 16.28 1.88 4.86
C ILE A 143 14.92 2.55 5.09
N ALA A 144 13.82 1.81 4.99
CA ALA A 144 12.49 2.35 5.27
C ALA A 144 12.38 2.87 6.73
N TYR A 145 12.94 2.16 7.70
CA TYR A 145 13.00 2.66 9.08
C TYR A 145 13.87 3.92 9.21
N GLN A 146 14.98 4.01 8.47
CA GLN A 146 15.84 5.22 8.46
C GLN A 146 15.13 6.44 7.84
N ILE A 147 14.28 6.24 6.84
CA ILE A 147 13.43 7.30 6.25
C ILE A 147 12.40 7.81 7.27
N GLY A 148 11.94 6.93 8.18
CA GLY A 148 11.04 7.29 9.27
C GLY A 148 9.71 6.53 9.30
N PHE A 149 9.56 5.46 8.52
CA PHE A 149 8.39 4.58 8.64
C PHE A 149 8.29 4.01 10.05
N THR A 150 7.08 3.95 10.61
CA THR A 150 6.87 3.45 11.97
C THR A 150 6.68 1.94 12.01
N LYS A 151 6.20 1.35 10.91
CA LYS A 151 6.01 -0.09 10.78
C LYS A 151 6.26 -0.54 9.35
N VAL A 152 7.21 -1.45 9.19
CA VAL A 152 7.58 -2.02 7.91
C VAL A 152 7.54 -3.54 8.04
N LEU A 153 6.93 -4.20 7.06
CA LEU A 153 7.09 -5.64 6.86
C LEU A 153 7.67 -5.87 5.48
N ALA A 154 8.92 -6.33 5.41
CA ALA A 154 9.59 -6.65 4.15
C ALA A 154 10.03 -8.11 4.16
N ALA A 155 9.44 -8.95 3.32
CA ALA A 155 9.90 -10.32 3.13
C ALA A 155 9.34 -10.93 1.83
N PRO A 156 9.93 -12.03 1.32
CA PRO A 156 9.47 -12.63 0.07
C PRO A 156 7.98 -12.97 0.01
N LEU A 157 7.42 -13.47 1.13
CA LEU A 157 6.01 -13.90 1.20
C LEU A 157 5.06 -12.83 1.76
N VAL A 158 5.56 -11.63 2.06
CA VAL A 158 4.70 -10.54 2.55
C VAL A 158 3.73 -10.11 1.45
N ARG A 159 2.48 -9.92 1.86
CA ARG A 159 1.40 -9.33 1.08
C ARG A 159 0.81 -8.16 1.86
N SER A 160 0.06 -7.29 1.20
CA SER A 160 -0.53 -6.10 1.82
C SER A 160 -1.38 -6.42 3.06
N SER A 161 -2.02 -7.58 3.13
CA SER A 161 -2.80 -8.03 4.31
C SER A 161 -2.04 -8.91 5.29
N TYR A 162 -0.77 -9.28 5.01
CA TYR A 162 0.01 -10.17 5.87
C TYR A 162 0.26 -9.52 7.23
N ARG A 163 -0.13 -10.21 8.31
CA ARG A 163 0.00 -9.75 9.70
C ARG A 163 -0.56 -8.34 9.94
N ALA A 164 -1.62 -7.96 9.20
CA ALA A 164 -2.26 -6.65 9.32
C ALA A 164 -2.76 -6.35 10.75
N GLY A 165 -3.18 -7.38 11.50
CA GLY A 165 -3.58 -7.23 12.91
C GLY A 165 -2.48 -6.67 13.81
N GLU A 166 -1.21 -6.88 13.46
CA GLU A 166 -0.08 -6.36 14.24
C GLU A 166 0.06 -4.86 14.10
N ILE A 167 -0.54 -4.23 13.08
CA ILE A 167 -0.58 -2.76 13.00
C ILE A 167 -1.25 -2.15 14.24
N PHE A 168 -2.17 -2.88 14.87
CA PHE A 168 -2.91 -2.44 16.03
C PHE A 168 -2.27 -2.84 17.38
N SER A 169 -1.13 -3.54 17.36
CA SER A 169 -0.34 -3.93 18.54
C SER A 169 0.92 -3.09 18.67
#